data_AF-A0A918KU45-F1
#
_entry.id   AF-A0A918KU45-F1
#
_cell.length_a   1.000
_cell.length_b   1.000
_cell.length_c   1.000
_cell.angle_alpha   90.00
_cell.angle_beta   90.00
_cell.angle_gamma   90.00
#
_symmetry.space_group_name_H-M   'P 1'
#
loop_
_entity.id
_entity.type
_entity.pdbx_description
1 polymer ?
#
loop_
_entity_poly.entity_id
_entity_poly.type
_entity_poly.pdbx_seq_one_letter_code
_entity_poly.pdbx_strand_id
1 'polypeptide(L)'
;MTSPDADVLAAVARVAKVFGGMTARVDDSGCGRCFDAGELGLLRTPDAPVPADLARRVAQKHPSHWDDQPAIIRRVLPELVVILAEGERESDLTARGLAAAGWPQWPRRQAQAVAGFLDAWWTRTLRTKAPPPSAPQIFESCVTAASSVTPWLARWETEKGPIARQHLDESVHRWREELDSGDSPFSWWWGEEAEGRAAWLEVRLWLAGQGR
;
A
#
# COMPACT_ATOMS: atom_id res chain seq x y z
N MET A 1 6.74 20.76 -14.64
CA MET A 1 6.30 19.40 -14.25
C MET A 1 7.50 18.73 -13.59
N THR A 2 7.40 18.36 -12.31
CA THR A 2 8.44 17.57 -11.64
C THR A 2 8.46 16.15 -12.22
N SER A 3 9.62 15.49 -12.17
CA SER A 3 9.74 14.08 -12.56
C SER A 3 8.90 13.21 -11.61
N PRO A 4 8.22 12.14 -12.10
CA PRO A 4 7.47 11.23 -11.24
C PRO A 4 8.31 10.61 -10.09
N ASP A 5 9.62 10.43 -10.31
CA ASP A 5 10.54 10.01 -9.25
C ASP A 5 10.68 11.07 -8.15
N ALA A 6 10.74 12.35 -8.52
CA ALA A 6 10.83 13.45 -7.57
C ALA A 6 9.55 13.60 -6.74
N ASP A 7 8.38 13.34 -7.33
CA ASP A 7 7.10 13.38 -6.62
C ASP A 7 7.01 12.26 -5.58
N VAL A 8 7.45 11.03 -5.91
CA VAL A 8 7.53 9.92 -4.94
C VAL A 8 8.52 10.21 -3.82
N LEU A 9 9.71 10.71 -4.14
CA LEU A 9 10.71 11.09 -3.13
C LEU A 9 10.18 12.17 -2.18
N ALA A 10 9.46 13.17 -2.70
CA ALA A 10 8.83 14.20 -1.89
C ALA A 10 7.72 13.63 -0.99
N ALA A 11 6.94 12.66 -1.49
CA ALA A 11 5.91 11.99 -0.71
C ALA A 11 6.50 11.11 0.41
N VAL A 12 7.56 10.36 0.13
CA VAL A 12 8.33 9.59 1.13
C VAL A 12 8.87 10.53 2.22
N ALA A 13 9.51 11.65 1.84
CA ALA A 13 10.01 12.63 2.80
C ALA A 13 8.89 13.25 3.65
N ARG A 14 7.70 13.46 3.06
CA ARG A 14 6.52 13.93 3.80
C ARG A 14 6.05 12.92 4.83
N VAL A 15 6.00 11.63 4.48
CA VAL A 15 5.66 10.54 5.42
C VAL A 15 6.68 10.54 6.57
N ALA A 16 7.98 10.54 6.29
CA ALA A 16 9.01 10.59 7.32
C ALA A 16 8.83 11.79 8.27
N LYS A 17 8.52 12.98 7.75
CA LYS A 17 8.26 14.18 8.56
C LYS A 17 6.97 14.09 9.41
N VAL A 18 5.97 13.35 8.96
CA VAL A 18 4.67 13.26 9.64
C VAL A 18 4.67 12.19 10.73
N PHE A 19 5.40 11.09 10.50
CA PHE A 19 5.43 9.93 11.38
C PHE A 19 6.77 9.77 12.14
N GLY A 20 7.73 10.68 11.97
CA GLY A 20 8.94 10.74 12.79
C GLY A 20 8.62 10.83 14.29
N GLY A 21 9.44 10.21 15.12
CA GLY A 21 9.24 10.11 16.57
C GLY A 21 8.10 9.20 17.04
N MET A 22 7.27 8.64 16.15
CA MET A 22 6.23 7.68 16.55
C MET A 22 6.88 6.42 17.14
N THR A 23 6.21 5.80 18.09
CA THR A 23 6.63 4.56 18.77
C THR A 23 5.53 3.52 18.72
N ALA A 24 5.92 2.24 18.82
CA ALA A 24 5.01 1.22 19.34
C ALA A 24 4.57 1.61 20.77
N ARG A 25 3.49 0.99 21.28
CA ARG A 25 3.18 1.16 22.70
C ARG A 25 4.27 0.53 23.55
N VAL A 26 4.53 1.13 24.71
CA VAL A 26 5.56 0.65 25.64
C VAL A 26 5.27 -0.78 26.14
N ASP A 27 3.99 -1.13 26.23
CA ASP A 27 3.48 -2.42 26.67
C ASP A 27 3.23 -3.42 25.52
N ASP A 28 3.34 -3.00 24.25
CA ASP A 28 3.06 -3.86 23.10
C ASP A 28 4.07 -5.01 23.03
N SER A 29 3.64 -6.21 23.38
CA SER A 29 4.51 -7.38 23.47
C SER A 29 4.67 -8.14 22.14
N GLY A 30 4.01 -7.66 21.08
CA GLY A 30 3.77 -8.45 19.89
C GLY A 30 3.07 -9.77 20.22
N CYS A 31 3.22 -10.78 19.36
CA CYS A 31 2.67 -12.12 19.61
C CYS A 31 3.52 -12.98 20.57
N GLY A 32 4.61 -12.44 21.12
CA GLY A 32 5.56 -13.15 21.99
C GLY A 32 6.42 -14.22 21.29
N ARG A 33 6.36 -14.35 19.96
CA ARG A 33 7.10 -15.37 19.19
C ARG A 33 7.84 -14.84 17.96
N CYS A 34 7.28 -13.85 17.28
CA CYS A 34 7.78 -13.39 15.97
C CYS A 34 8.84 -12.29 16.05
N PHE A 35 9.01 -11.67 17.21
CA PHE A 35 9.94 -10.56 17.42
C PHE A 35 10.71 -10.76 18.71
N ASP A 36 12.00 -10.50 18.67
CA ASP A 36 12.84 -10.55 19.87
C ASP A 36 12.76 -9.24 20.67
N ALA A 37 13.34 -9.27 21.88
CA ALA A 37 13.33 -8.13 22.78
C ALA A 37 14.07 -6.90 22.23
N GLY A 38 15.10 -7.11 21.40
CA GLY A 38 15.85 -6.03 20.75
C GLY A 38 15.03 -5.35 19.65
N GLU A 39 14.36 -6.13 18.81
CA GLU A 39 13.45 -5.64 17.78
C GLU A 39 12.29 -4.85 18.39
N LEU A 40 11.65 -5.38 19.43
CA LEU A 40 10.61 -4.67 20.17
C LEU A 40 11.16 -3.39 20.83
N GLY A 41 12.39 -3.44 21.34
CA GLY A 41 13.10 -2.27 21.86
C GLY A 41 13.25 -1.15 20.83
N LEU A 42 13.65 -1.49 19.59
CA LEU A 42 13.73 -0.52 18.48
C LEU A 42 12.38 0.09 18.14
N LEU A 43 11.33 -0.73 18.10
CA LEU A 43 9.97 -0.28 17.77
C LEU A 43 9.40 0.66 18.84
N ARG A 44 9.76 0.47 20.10
CA ARG A 44 9.32 1.32 21.24
C ARG A 44 10.18 2.57 21.44
N THR A 45 11.37 2.64 20.84
CA THR A 45 12.28 3.77 21.01
C THR A 45 11.97 4.86 19.97
N PRO A 46 11.67 6.10 20.38
CA PRO A 46 11.43 7.19 19.45
C PRO A 46 12.71 7.50 18.65
N ASP A 47 12.54 7.80 17.37
CA ASP A 47 13.62 8.16 16.43
C ASP A 47 14.72 7.11 16.23
N ALA A 48 14.61 5.93 16.86
CA ALA A 48 15.50 4.82 16.56
C ALA A 48 15.31 4.38 15.09
N PRO A 49 16.38 4.14 14.33
CA PRO A 49 16.28 3.57 13.00
C PRO A 49 15.56 2.21 13.05
N VAL A 50 14.57 2.01 12.18
CA VAL A 50 13.89 0.72 12.01
C VAL A 50 14.52 0.04 10.80
N PRO A 51 15.15 -1.14 10.95
CA PRO A 51 15.67 -1.87 9.80
C PRO A 51 14.55 -2.20 8.80
N ALA A 52 14.86 -2.13 7.50
CA ALA A 52 13.88 -2.40 6.44
C ALA A 52 13.17 -3.76 6.59
N ASP A 53 13.92 -4.82 6.89
CA ASP A 53 13.36 -6.15 7.13
C ASP A 53 12.39 -6.17 8.33
N LEU A 54 12.69 -5.43 9.40
CA LEU A 54 11.80 -5.31 10.56
C LEU A 54 10.52 -4.59 10.19
N ALA A 55 10.62 -3.45 9.48
CA ALA A 55 9.44 -2.70 9.02
C ALA A 55 8.53 -3.54 8.12
N ARG A 56 9.12 -4.28 7.16
CA ARG A 56 8.38 -5.22 6.31
C ARG A 56 7.69 -6.29 7.12
N ARG A 57 8.43 -7.02 7.96
CA ARG A 57 7.86 -8.11 8.78
C ARG A 57 6.73 -7.60 9.66
N VAL A 58 6.86 -6.42 10.26
CA VAL A 58 5.82 -5.80 11.08
C VAL A 58 4.53 -5.62 10.29
N ALA A 59 4.61 -5.03 9.10
CA ALA A 59 3.44 -4.74 8.27
C ALA A 59 2.78 -6.00 7.69
N GLN A 60 3.57 -7.04 7.40
CA GLN A 60 3.05 -8.30 6.84
C GLN A 60 2.34 -9.18 7.90
N LYS A 61 2.61 -8.99 9.20
CA LYS A 61 1.93 -9.77 10.25
C LYS A 61 0.43 -9.53 10.27
N HIS A 62 -0.31 -10.57 10.68
CA HIS A 62 -1.74 -10.44 10.93
C HIS A 62 -1.97 -9.40 12.03
N PRO A 63 -2.99 -8.53 11.92
CA PRO A 63 -3.20 -7.42 12.88
C PRO A 63 -3.30 -7.86 14.34
N SER A 64 -3.82 -9.06 14.59
CA SER A 64 -3.87 -9.66 15.94
C SER A 64 -2.50 -10.00 16.56
N HIS A 65 -1.39 -9.78 15.84
CA HIS A 65 -0.04 -9.88 16.41
C HIS A 65 0.32 -8.70 17.29
N TRP A 66 -0.45 -7.60 17.21
CA TRP A 66 -0.13 -6.34 17.83
C TRP A 66 -1.27 -5.92 18.75
N ASP A 67 -0.91 -5.41 19.92
CA ASP A 67 -1.89 -4.89 20.87
C ASP A 67 -2.51 -3.57 20.35
N ASP A 68 -1.74 -2.80 19.56
CA ASP A 68 -2.19 -1.57 18.90
C ASP A 68 -1.68 -1.49 17.46
N GLN A 69 -2.42 -2.14 16.56
CA GLN A 69 -2.14 -2.16 15.12
C GLN A 69 -1.96 -0.74 14.52
N PRO A 70 -2.81 0.25 14.84
CA PRO A 70 -2.58 1.62 14.38
C PRO A 70 -1.24 2.21 14.83
N ALA A 71 -0.85 2.06 16.10
CA ALA A 71 0.41 2.61 16.60
C ALA A 71 1.63 1.95 15.94
N ILE A 72 1.65 0.62 15.83
CA ILE A 72 2.79 -0.10 15.26
C ILE A 72 2.97 0.19 13.77
N ILE A 73 1.88 0.34 13.02
CA ILE A 73 1.97 0.68 11.60
C ILE A 73 2.44 2.12 11.41
N ARG A 74 1.96 3.08 12.22
CA ARG A 74 2.51 4.45 12.21
C ARG A 74 4.02 4.48 12.51
N ARG A 75 4.49 3.60 13.41
CA ARG A 75 5.90 3.49 13.79
C ARG A 75 6.78 3.10 12.61
N VAL A 76 6.37 2.10 11.83
CA VAL A 76 7.18 1.57 10.73
C VAL A 76 6.94 2.27 9.40
N LEU A 77 5.89 3.11 9.30
CA LEU A 77 5.46 3.73 8.06
C LEU A 77 6.56 4.53 7.32
N PRO A 78 7.45 5.31 7.98
CA PRO A 78 8.55 5.98 7.29
C PRO A 78 9.43 5.03 6.47
N GLU A 79 9.75 3.88 7.03
CA GLU A 79 10.58 2.87 6.35
C GLU A 79 9.73 2.05 5.36
N LEU A 80 8.47 1.78 5.71
CA LEU A 80 7.54 1.01 4.88
C LEU A 80 7.34 1.64 3.49
N VAL A 81 7.19 2.97 3.42
CA VAL A 81 7.00 3.66 2.14
C VAL A 81 8.26 3.68 1.28
N VAL A 82 9.45 3.59 1.89
CA VAL A 82 10.72 3.43 1.17
C VAL A 82 10.75 2.05 0.52
N ILE A 83 10.50 1.00 1.30
CA ILE A 83 10.45 -0.40 0.84
C ILE A 83 9.47 -0.56 -0.33
N LEU A 84 8.28 0.02 -0.23
CA LEU A 84 7.27 0.00 -1.30
C LEU A 84 7.75 0.77 -2.55
N ALA A 85 8.36 1.94 -2.38
CA ALA A 85 8.85 2.76 -3.49
C ALA A 85 10.07 2.17 -4.22
N GLU A 86 10.85 1.34 -3.53
CA GLU A 86 12.03 0.62 -4.05
C GLU A 86 11.69 -0.72 -4.71
N GLY A 87 10.45 -1.19 -4.55
CA GLY A 87 9.89 -2.28 -5.34
C GLY A 87 9.75 -3.60 -4.61
N GLU A 88 9.31 -3.59 -3.35
CA GLU A 88 8.99 -4.79 -2.57
C GLU A 88 8.09 -5.77 -3.34
N ARG A 89 8.48 -7.05 -3.34
CA ARG A 89 7.81 -8.08 -4.15
C ARG A 89 6.44 -8.45 -3.60
N GLU A 90 6.29 -8.45 -2.28
CA GLU A 90 5.03 -8.75 -1.58
C GLU A 90 4.33 -7.45 -1.13
N SER A 91 4.30 -6.46 -2.02
CA SER A 91 3.82 -5.11 -1.70
C SER A 91 2.35 -5.07 -1.28
N ASP A 92 1.53 -6.01 -1.75
CA ASP A 92 0.11 -6.17 -1.42
C ASP A 92 -0.09 -6.74 0.00
N LEU A 93 0.69 -7.75 0.38
CA LEU A 93 0.71 -8.26 1.75
C LEU A 93 1.21 -7.19 2.73
N THR A 94 2.22 -6.42 2.34
CA THR A 94 2.73 -5.29 3.12
C THR A 94 1.69 -4.16 3.20
N ALA A 95 0.96 -3.88 2.12
CA ALA A 95 -0.12 -2.89 2.06
C ALA A 95 -1.33 -3.26 2.94
N ARG A 96 -1.62 -4.56 3.13
CA ARG A 96 -2.68 -5.02 4.04
C ARG A 96 -2.50 -4.49 5.46
N GLY A 97 -1.26 -4.38 5.94
CA GLY A 97 -0.96 -3.82 7.25
C GLY A 97 -1.49 -2.39 7.41
N LEU A 98 -1.40 -1.57 6.36
CA LEU A 98 -1.95 -0.20 6.34
C LEU A 98 -3.48 -0.20 6.41
N ALA A 99 -4.12 -1.02 5.59
CA ALA A 99 -5.57 -1.15 5.58
C ALA A 99 -6.11 -1.55 6.96
N ALA A 100 -5.49 -2.57 7.56
CA ALA A 100 -5.82 -3.03 8.90
C ALA A 100 -5.62 -1.99 10.00
N ALA A 101 -4.71 -1.04 9.78
CA ALA A 101 -4.45 0.03 10.72
C ALA A 101 -5.49 1.16 10.66
N GLY A 102 -6.45 1.11 9.73
CA GLY A 102 -7.48 2.13 9.57
C GLY A 102 -6.89 3.50 9.24
N TRP A 103 -5.89 3.55 8.36
CA TRP A 103 -5.21 4.81 8.05
C TRP A 103 -6.11 5.93 7.52
N PRO A 104 -7.21 5.67 6.77
CA PRO A 104 -8.10 6.74 6.33
C PRO A 104 -8.79 7.47 7.51
N GLN A 105 -8.93 6.81 8.66
CA GLN A 105 -9.54 7.36 9.87
C GLN A 105 -8.54 8.07 10.81
N TRP A 106 -7.25 8.08 10.46
CA TRP A 106 -6.23 8.76 11.26
C TRP A 106 -6.37 10.28 11.24
N PRO A 107 -5.69 11.01 12.15
CA PRO A 107 -5.63 12.47 12.10
C PRO A 107 -5.32 12.98 10.68
N ARG A 108 -6.03 14.02 10.23
CA ARG A 108 -6.03 14.51 8.84
C ARG A 108 -4.63 14.61 8.21
N ARG A 109 -3.64 15.14 8.95
CA ARG A 109 -2.27 15.29 8.45
C ARG A 109 -1.59 13.94 8.15
N GLN A 110 -1.87 12.91 8.95
CA GLN A 110 -1.37 11.55 8.76
C GLN A 110 -2.04 10.88 7.56
N ALA A 111 -3.38 10.89 7.51
CA ALA A 111 -4.13 10.30 6.39
C ALA A 111 -3.74 10.94 5.05
N GLN A 112 -3.58 12.27 5.00
CA GLN A 112 -3.12 12.96 3.79
C GLN A 112 -1.70 12.60 3.36
N ALA A 113 -0.81 12.25 4.30
CA ALA A 113 0.54 11.84 3.97
C ALA A 113 0.55 10.45 3.31
N VAL A 114 -0.26 9.51 3.84
CA VAL A 114 -0.42 8.18 3.26
C VAL A 114 -1.09 8.25 1.88
N ALA A 115 -2.21 8.97 1.77
CA ALA A 115 -2.90 9.15 0.49
C ALA A 115 -1.99 9.79 -0.58
N GLY A 116 -1.21 10.80 -0.19
CA GLY A 116 -0.27 11.46 -1.10
C GLY A 116 0.87 10.53 -1.57
N PHE A 117 1.35 9.64 -0.70
CA PHE A 117 2.32 8.61 -1.09
C PHE A 117 1.73 7.62 -2.10
N LEU A 118 0.56 7.05 -1.80
CA LEU A 118 -0.09 6.07 -2.67
C LEU A 118 -0.42 6.67 -4.06
N ASP A 119 -0.88 7.92 -4.12
CA ASP A 119 -1.14 8.63 -5.39
C ASP A 119 0.15 8.88 -6.19
N ALA A 120 1.22 9.33 -5.53
CA ALA A 120 2.51 9.55 -6.19
C ALA A 120 3.10 8.23 -6.70
N TRP A 121 3.04 7.17 -5.90
CA TRP A 121 3.55 5.84 -6.25
C TRP A 121 2.79 5.25 -7.45
N TRP A 122 1.46 5.34 -7.44
CA TRP A 122 0.64 4.90 -8.54
C TRP A 122 0.86 5.72 -9.82
N THR A 123 0.94 7.04 -9.69
CA THR A 123 1.22 7.93 -10.83
C THR A 123 2.60 7.67 -11.45
N ARG A 124 3.64 7.44 -10.63
CA ARG A 124 4.97 7.04 -11.11
C ARG A 124 4.91 5.73 -11.87
N THR A 125 4.17 4.75 -11.36
CA THR A 125 3.99 3.43 -11.98
C THR A 125 3.39 3.56 -13.37
N LEU A 126 2.30 4.31 -13.52
CA LEU A 126 1.63 4.53 -14.81
C LEU A 126 2.49 5.25 -15.86
N ARG A 127 3.58 5.91 -15.44
CA ARG A 127 4.51 6.64 -16.31
C ARG A 127 5.83 5.92 -16.52
N THR A 128 6.07 4.81 -15.84
CA THR A 128 7.31 4.03 -15.91
C THR A 128 7.06 2.80 -16.78
N LYS A 129 7.89 2.55 -17.80
CA LYS A 129 7.64 1.46 -18.77
C LYS A 129 7.64 0.04 -18.15
N ALA A 130 8.49 -0.20 -17.17
CA ALA A 130 8.63 -1.49 -16.51
C ALA A 130 8.94 -1.27 -15.01
N PRO A 131 7.93 -0.84 -14.22
CA PRO A 131 8.12 -0.64 -12.79
C PRO A 131 8.34 -1.99 -12.10
N PRO A 132 9.18 -2.05 -11.05
CA PRO A 132 9.20 -3.16 -10.10
C PRO A 132 8.44 -2.77 -8.81
N PRO A 133 7.42 -3.52 -8.37
CA PRO A 133 6.69 -4.60 -9.07
C PRO A 133 5.91 -4.10 -10.30
N SER A 134 5.30 -5.03 -11.03
CA SER A 134 4.47 -4.70 -12.19
C SER A 134 3.29 -3.79 -11.83
N ALA A 135 2.78 -3.04 -12.81
CA ALA A 135 1.65 -2.14 -12.60
C ALA A 135 0.40 -2.79 -11.98
N PRO A 136 -0.07 -3.98 -12.39
CA PRO A 136 -1.18 -4.63 -11.71
C PRO A 136 -0.90 -4.96 -10.25
N GLN A 137 0.31 -5.38 -9.89
CA GLN A 137 0.67 -5.66 -8.49
C GLN A 137 0.65 -4.40 -7.64
N ILE A 138 1.15 -3.28 -8.19
CA ILE A 138 1.10 -1.99 -7.50
C ILE A 138 -0.37 -1.51 -7.39
N PHE A 139 -1.18 -1.70 -8.43
CA PHE A 139 -2.62 -1.41 -8.37
C PHE A 139 -3.31 -2.22 -7.28
N GLU A 140 -3.12 -3.54 -7.23
CA GLU A 140 -3.61 -4.44 -6.17
C GLU A 140 -3.17 -3.96 -4.78
N SER A 141 -1.93 -3.47 -4.65
CA SER A 141 -1.38 -2.94 -3.39
C SER A 141 -2.04 -1.63 -2.96
N CYS A 142 -2.21 -0.68 -3.88
CA CYS A 142 -2.91 0.58 -3.64
C CYS A 142 -4.38 0.35 -3.26
N VAL A 143 -5.06 -0.56 -3.97
CA VAL A 143 -6.43 -0.97 -3.69
C VAL A 143 -6.53 -1.58 -2.30
N THR A 144 -5.65 -2.54 -2.00
CA THR A 144 -5.61 -3.22 -0.71
C THR A 144 -5.37 -2.22 0.41
N ALA A 145 -4.36 -1.36 0.30
CA ALA A 145 -4.05 -0.35 1.32
C ALA A 145 -5.24 0.56 1.63
N ALA A 146 -5.96 1.00 0.60
CA ALA A 146 -7.04 1.97 0.74
C ALA A 146 -8.43 1.35 0.96
N SER A 147 -8.55 0.03 0.83
CA SER A 147 -9.83 -0.69 0.73
C SER A 147 -10.79 -0.03 -0.30
N SER A 148 -10.25 0.43 -1.43
CA SER A 148 -11.00 1.14 -2.48
C SER A 148 -10.26 1.12 -3.82
N VAL A 149 -11.00 0.98 -4.93
CA VAL A 149 -10.45 1.02 -6.30
C VAL A 149 -10.61 2.39 -6.97
N THR A 150 -11.64 3.16 -6.58
CA THR A 150 -12.07 4.39 -7.24
C THR A 150 -10.96 5.40 -7.50
N PRO A 151 -10.11 5.81 -6.52
CA PRO A 151 -9.07 6.81 -6.77
C PRO A 151 -8.00 6.33 -7.77
N TRP A 152 -7.73 5.03 -7.80
CA TRP A 152 -6.70 4.44 -8.64
C TRP A 152 -7.17 4.29 -10.09
N LEU A 153 -8.43 3.89 -10.28
CA LEU A 153 -9.09 3.90 -11.59
C LEU A 153 -9.20 5.31 -12.14
N ALA A 154 -9.63 6.29 -11.34
CA ALA A 154 -9.69 7.70 -11.76
C ALA A 154 -8.31 8.22 -12.20
N ARG A 155 -7.24 7.88 -11.47
CA ARG A 155 -5.88 8.22 -11.89
C ARG A 155 -5.52 7.56 -13.23
N TRP A 156 -5.83 6.29 -13.40
CA TRP A 156 -5.62 5.57 -14.66
C TRP A 156 -6.34 6.23 -15.83
N GLU A 157 -7.59 6.66 -15.61
CA GLU A 157 -8.37 7.38 -16.62
C GLU A 157 -7.70 8.69 -17.06
N THR A 158 -7.03 9.40 -16.15
CA THR A 158 -6.32 10.64 -16.50
C THR A 158 -4.99 10.39 -17.23
N GLU A 159 -4.32 9.28 -16.98
CA GLU A 159 -3.04 8.92 -17.61
C GLU A 159 -3.28 8.28 -18.98
N LYS A 160 -3.48 9.11 -20.02
CA LYS A 160 -3.74 8.65 -21.40
C LYS A 160 -2.47 8.32 -22.22
N GLY A 161 -1.33 8.14 -21.58
CA GLY A 161 -0.06 7.84 -22.25
C GLY A 161 0.00 6.41 -22.81
N PRO A 162 0.90 6.11 -23.77
CA PRO A 162 1.10 4.75 -24.28
C PRO A 162 1.56 3.77 -23.20
N ILE A 163 2.34 4.23 -22.22
CA ILE A 163 2.79 3.41 -21.09
C ILE A 163 1.61 2.97 -20.21
N ALA A 164 0.72 3.91 -19.84
CA ALA A 164 -0.46 3.60 -19.05
C ALA A 164 -1.44 2.66 -19.76
N ARG A 165 -1.54 2.73 -21.10
CA ARG A 165 -2.29 1.75 -21.91
C ARG A 165 -1.64 0.37 -21.90
N GLN A 166 -0.33 0.30 -22.06
CA GLN A 166 0.40 -0.97 -21.96
C GLN A 166 0.16 -1.62 -20.60
N HIS A 167 0.22 -0.85 -19.51
CA HIS A 167 -0.08 -1.35 -18.17
C HIS A 167 -1.50 -1.86 -18.03
N LEU A 168 -2.46 -1.23 -18.71
CA LEU A 168 -3.85 -1.70 -18.72
C LEU A 168 -3.96 -3.07 -19.41
N ASP A 169 -3.31 -3.24 -20.56
CA ASP A 169 -3.28 -4.52 -21.27
C ASP A 169 -2.60 -5.62 -20.43
N GLU A 170 -1.50 -5.29 -19.75
CA GLU A 170 -0.80 -6.18 -18.82
C GLU A 170 -1.69 -6.57 -17.63
N SER A 171 -2.44 -5.63 -17.07
CA SER A 171 -3.40 -5.88 -16.00
C SER A 171 -4.55 -6.80 -16.44
N VAL A 172 -5.14 -6.55 -17.61
CA VAL A 172 -6.19 -7.41 -18.17
C VAL A 172 -5.65 -8.83 -18.41
N HIS A 173 -4.42 -8.96 -18.90
CA HIS A 173 -3.79 -10.26 -19.09
C HIS A 173 -3.57 -10.99 -17.76
N ARG A 174 -3.10 -10.30 -16.72
CA ARG A 174 -2.87 -10.87 -15.39
C ARG A 174 -4.16 -11.35 -14.74
N TRP A 175 -5.23 -10.55 -14.81
CA TRP A 175 -6.51 -10.84 -14.15
C TRP A 175 -7.43 -11.74 -14.98
N ARG A 176 -6.93 -12.42 -16.02
CA ARG A 176 -7.78 -13.21 -16.93
C ARG A 176 -8.61 -14.25 -16.18
N GLU A 177 -8.01 -14.96 -15.23
CA GLU A 177 -8.70 -16.00 -14.47
C GLU A 177 -9.79 -15.42 -13.57
N GLU A 178 -9.50 -14.31 -12.90
CA GLU A 178 -10.44 -13.57 -12.04
C GLU A 178 -11.57 -12.87 -12.83
N LEU A 179 -11.28 -12.45 -14.05
CA LEU A 179 -12.28 -11.91 -14.98
C LEU A 179 -13.26 -13.00 -15.43
N ASP A 180 -12.77 -14.22 -15.65
CA ASP A 180 -13.55 -15.38 -16.06
C ASP A 180 -14.39 -15.95 -14.89
N SER A 181 -13.79 -16.11 -13.70
CA SER A 181 -14.48 -16.66 -12.53
C SER A 181 -15.36 -15.63 -11.81
N GLY A 182 -15.01 -14.35 -11.89
CA GLY A 182 -15.62 -13.28 -11.11
C GLY A 182 -15.05 -13.14 -9.69
N ASP A 183 -14.06 -13.95 -9.31
CA ASP A 183 -13.35 -13.83 -8.05
C ASP A 183 -12.49 -12.56 -8.01
N SER A 184 -12.22 -12.04 -6.82
CA SER A 184 -11.42 -10.81 -6.68
C SER A 184 -9.92 -11.13 -6.73
N PRO A 185 -9.11 -10.39 -7.51
CA PRO A 185 -7.65 -10.54 -7.49
C PRO A 185 -6.99 -9.96 -6.22
N PHE A 186 -7.75 -9.32 -5.33
CA PHE A 186 -7.22 -8.68 -4.12
C PHE A 186 -7.01 -9.71 -2.99
N SER A 187 -6.02 -10.60 -3.14
CA SER A 187 -5.78 -11.72 -2.22
C SER A 187 -5.57 -11.33 -0.76
N TRP A 188 -5.12 -10.10 -0.51
CA TRP A 188 -4.85 -9.57 0.83
C TRP A 188 -5.84 -8.50 1.29
N TRP A 189 -7.04 -8.46 0.71
CA TRP A 189 -8.09 -7.54 1.13
C TRP A 189 -8.31 -7.59 2.66
N TRP A 190 -8.34 -6.43 3.30
CA TRP A 190 -8.69 -6.30 4.71
C TRP A 190 -10.13 -5.80 4.83
N GLY A 191 -11.00 -6.64 5.39
CA GLY A 191 -12.43 -6.39 5.51
C GLY A 191 -13.24 -7.63 5.17
N GLU A 192 -14.52 -7.44 4.90
CA GLU A 192 -15.40 -8.54 4.50
C GLU A 192 -15.12 -8.95 3.05
N GLU A 193 -15.17 -10.25 2.76
CA GLU A 193 -14.93 -10.78 1.41
C GLU A 193 -15.89 -10.16 0.37
N ALA A 194 -17.12 -9.83 0.80
CA ALA A 194 -18.11 -9.16 -0.03
C ALA A 194 -17.67 -7.76 -0.47
N GLU A 195 -16.90 -7.03 0.34
CA GLU A 195 -16.38 -5.71 -0.01
C GLU A 195 -15.28 -5.82 -1.07
N GLY A 196 -14.38 -6.82 -0.95
CA GLY A 196 -13.36 -7.11 -1.96
C GLY A 196 -13.97 -7.53 -3.30
N ARG A 197 -15.07 -8.30 -3.28
CA ARG A 197 -15.85 -8.63 -4.49
C ARG A 197 -16.55 -7.41 -5.08
N ALA A 198 -17.10 -6.51 -4.25
CA ALA A 198 -17.71 -5.27 -4.71
C ALA A 198 -16.69 -4.34 -5.38
N ALA A 199 -15.50 -4.21 -4.80
CA ALA A 199 -14.38 -3.47 -5.41
C ALA A 199 -13.98 -4.07 -6.76
N TRP A 200 -13.94 -5.41 -6.87
CA TRP A 200 -13.66 -6.08 -8.15
C TRP A 200 -14.74 -5.85 -9.19
N LEU A 201 -16.02 -5.85 -8.79
CA LEU A 201 -17.14 -5.53 -9.69
C LEU A 201 -16.99 -4.11 -10.27
N GLU A 202 -16.55 -3.13 -9.48
CA GLU A 202 -16.28 -1.77 -9.96
C GLU A 202 -15.18 -1.77 -11.03
N VAL A 203 -14.08 -2.51 -10.84
CA VAL A 203 -13.03 -2.65 -11.87
C VAL A 203 -13.58 -3.27 -13.15
N ARG A 204 -14.40 -4.32 -13.05
CA ARG A 204 -15.00 -4.98 -14.22
C ARG A 204 -15.93 -4.06 -15.00
N LEU A 205 -16.77 -3.28 -14.29
CA LEU A 205 -17.64 -2.29 -14.90
C LEU A 205 -16.83 -1.18 -15.58
N TRP A 206 -15.76 -0.74 -14.94
CA TRP A 206 -14.83 0.25 -15.51
C TRP A 206 -14.15 -0.27 -16.79
N LEU A 207 -13.63 -1.51 -16.78
CA LEU A 207 -13.03 -2.15 -17.95
C LEU A 207 -14.03 -2.27 -19.12
N ALA A 208 -15.28 -2.67 -18.84
CA ALA A 208 -16.34 -2.71 -19.85
C ALA A 208 -16.69 -1.33 -20.42
N GLY A 209 -16.37 -0.25 -19.70
CA GLY A 209 -16.46 1.13 -20.17
C GLY A 209 -15.31 1.56 -21.08
N GLN A 210 -14.10 0.98 -20.95
CA GLN A 210 -12.92 1.36 -21.73
C GLN A 210 -12.96 0.87 -23.19
N GLY A 211 -13.81 -0.12 -23.50
CA GLY A 211 -13.98 -0.67 -24.86
C GLY A 211 -14.98 0.08 -25.75
N ARG A 212 -15.51 1.22 -25.29
CA ARG A 212 -16.40 2.11 -26.06
C ARG A 212 -15.66 3.35 -26.53
#